data_AF-A0A366HRK0-F1
#
_entry.id   AF-A0A366HRK0-F1
#
_cell.length_a   1.000
_cell.length_b   1.000
_cell.length_c   1.000
_cell.angle_alpha   90.00
_cell.angle_beta   90.00
_cell.angle_gamma   90.00
#
_symmetry.space_group_name_H-M   'P 1'
#
loop_
_entity.id
_entity.type
_entity.pdbx_description
1 polymer ?
#
loop_
_entity_poly.entity_id
_entity_poly.type
_entity_poly.pdbx_seq_one_letter_code
_entity_poly.pdbx_strand_id
1 'polypeptide(L)'
;MIARWSASIFLTLLLAGNVASQTTPAPAPATAPTEPPDLIQKRQQFMTRALTGSQLLSEQFAKALAALAREAGVAGDYELALKAQQRRETLAALYSSALEGSAISNVIILRAAEARVGGSVSHDRAKDVLVGWKAVGNVASWGVSRIAAGSYDVVITYGVADVGDPPSRPNPYLAAPDLTTGGDFEFYEDSSLSGAAANRRTGTVSSTGGWGEFSTVTLPAIQLTRTNATFALKITKAKGEGGVMHLKEIRLTPAKPVTAEAAAPALDENGQPLPQVDELTKLKQDHLERLRQKLMPISVDYTGKLSSLATTLARNAEAVEDLQNEVKRVERLGDNPRSLLQLRDRNRPVATAALADGMHEMRDAIYVAAPENTGDRFMVACNGETFPVRLMWVSCPLPGPVTPGASGQDPAKYFGLNDEDITAIGIMARDFTAEYLKEKPLRLVTRGLKDPDGALLVSVQTEALGDFAGALVDNGLAMVHQPVARARAAKLHEDAALTVLREREAAAKSRHIPPGAWSRASDATPATPGT
;
A
#
# COMPACT_ATOMS: atom_id res chain seq x y z
N MET A 1 40.21 -29.10 69.72
CA MET A 1 39.89 -28.08 68.70
C MET A 1 38.52 -28.42 68.12
N ILE A 2 37.51 -27.74 68.65
CA ILE A 2 36.08 -27.55 68.25
C ILE A 2 35.61 -28.53 67.14
N ALA A 3 35.04 -29.73 67.38
CA ALA A 3 33.89 -30.19 68.17
C ALA A 3 32.54 -29.57 67.73
N ARG A 4 31.69 -30.36 67.02
CA ARG A 4 30.41 -30.98 67.52
C ARG A 4 29.21 -30.01 67.46
N TRP A 5 27.94 -30.34 67.22
CA TRP A 5 27.11 -31.50 66.82
C TRP A 5 25.64 -31.00 66.91
N SER A 6 24.68 -31.63 66.20
CA SER A 6 23.23 -31.75 66.56
C SER A 6 22.38 -30.46 66.63
N ALA A 7 21.05 -30.47 66.56
CA ALA A 7 20.00 -31.42 66.16
C ALA A 7 18.69 -30.61 66.08
N SER A 8 17.71 -31.12 65.33
CA SER A 8 16.28 -30.79 65.42
C SER A 8 15.75 -30.82 66.86
N ILE A 9 14.60 -30.14 67.13
CA ILE A 9 13.37 -30.69 67.80
C ILE A 9 12.45 -29.60 68.41
N PHE A 10 11.16 -29.66 68.04
CA PHE A 10 9.93 -29.41 68.84
C PHE A 10 9.47 -27.96 69.14
N LEU A 11 8.18 -27.60 69.30
CA LEU A 11 6.87 -28.27 69.24
C LEU A 11 5.74 -27.24 69.55
N THR A 12 4.58 -27.39 68.90
CA THR A 12 3.16 -27.05 69.26
C THR A 12 2.73 -25.79 70.03
N LEU A 13 1.61 -25.19 69.59
CA LEU A 13 0.30 -25.13 70.30
C LEU A 13 -0.80 -24.63 69.30
N LEU A 14 -1.80 -25.42 68.89
CA LEU A 14 -3.10 -25.83 69.50
C LEU A 14 -4.31 -24.90 69.21
N LEU A 15 -5.35 -25.52 68.64
CA LEU A 15 -6.81 -25.27 68.64
C LEU A 15 -7.35 -23.90 68.14
N ALA A 16 -8.10 -23.79 67.04
CA ALA A 16 -9.46 -24.31 66.71
C ALA A 16 -10.61 -23.58 67.43
N GLY A 17 -11.49 -22.94 66.65
CA GLY A 17 -12.85 -22.57 67.09
C GLY A 17 -13.40 -21.25 66.52
N ASN A 18 -14.14 -21.35 65.40
CA ASN A 18 -15.09 -20.33 64.90
C ASN A 18 -16.10 -19.91 66.00
N VAL A 19 -16.58 -18.65 65.99
CA VAL A 19 -18.03 -18.27 65.94
C VAL A 19 -18.20 -16.75 65.73
N ALA A 20 -18.99 -16.44 64.69
CA ALA A 20 -19.90 -15.31 64.39
C ALA A 20 -19.84 -13.94 65.12
N SER A 21 -19.77 -12.91 64.26
CA SER A 21 -20.59 -11.69 64.14
C SER A 21 -21.27 -11.07 65.38
N GLN A 22 -20.90 -9.83 65.70
CA GLN A 22 -21.82 -8.78 66.17
C GLN A 22 -21.43 -7.40 65.64
N THR A 23 -22.47 -6.63 65.31
CA THR A 23 -22.51 -5.33 64.63
C THR A 23 -22.55 -4.15 65.61
N THR A 24 -22.28 -2.95 65.06
CA THR A 24 -22.52 -1.55 65.52
C THR A 24 -21.39 -0.80 66.26
N PRO A 25 -21.28 0.55 66.15
CA PRO A 25 -21.78 1.50 65.14
C PRO A 25 -20.67 2.39 64.52
N ALA A 26 -21.00 3.10 63.44
CA ALA A 26 -20.13 4.06 62.76
C ALA A 26 -19.79 5.31 63.62
N PRO A 27 -18.57 5.86 63.50
CA PRO A 27 -18.33 7.29 63.66
C PRO A 27 -18.26 7.99 62.28
N ALA A 28 -18.76 9.22 62.27
CA ALA A 28 -18.96 10.10 61.14
C ALA A 28 -17.73 10.29 60.23
N PRO A 29 -17.95 10.59 58.92
CA PRO A 29 -16.86 10.84 57.98
C PRO A 29 -16.12 12.13 58.37
N ALA A 30 -14.86 11.97 58.75
CA ALA A 30 -13.93 13.10 58.82
C ALA A 30 -13.83 13.71 57.42
N THR A 31 -14.14 14.99 57.34
CA THR A 31 -13.97 15.88 56.19
C THR A 31 -12.63 15.62 55.50
N ALA A 32 -12.68 15.24 54.22
CA ALA A 32 -11.49 15.12 53.38
C ALA A 32 -10.70 16.43 53.42
N PRO A 33 -9.38 16.40 53.70
CA PRO A 33 -8.55 17.60 53.56
C PRO A 33 -8.63 18.04 52.11
N THR A 34 -9.08 19.27 51.90
CA THR A 34 -9.16 19.91 50.59
C THR A 34 -7.76 19.90 49.99
N GLU A 35 -7.56 19.03 49.00
CA GLU A 35 -6.28 18.86 48.32
C GLU A 35 -5.87 20.23 47.74
N PRO A 36 -4.65 20.72 48.03
CA PRO A 36 -4.26 22.06 47.60
C PRO A 36 -4.33 22.18 46.08
N PRO A 37 -4.78 23.33 45.54
CA PRO A 37 -5.10 23.48 44.11
C PRO A 37 -3.90 23.17 43.20
N ASP A 38 -2.68 23.41 43.69
CA ASP A 38 -1.44 23.07 42.99
C ASP A 38 -1.24 21.56 42.79
N LEU A 39 -1.66 20.73 43.74
CA LEU A 39 -1.60 19.27 43.61
C LEU A 39 -2.68 18.74 42.66
N ILE A 40 -3.87 19.36 42.66
CA ILE A 40 -4.92 19.06 41.69
C ILE A 40 -4.43 19.40 40.28
N GLN A 41 -3.81 20.56 40.09
CA GLN A 41 -3.26 20.99 38.81
C GLN A 41 -2.12 20.09 38.35
N LYS A 42 -1.20 19.71 39.24
CA LYS A 42 -0.12 18.75 38.93
C LYS A 42 -0.65 17.35 38.63
N ARG A 43 -1.68 16.87 39.34
CA ARG A 43 -2.33 15.58 39.03
C ARG A 43 -3.03 15.61 37.67
N GLN A 44 -3.72 16.70 37.34
CA GLN A 44 -4.34 16.88 36.03
C GLN A 44 -3.29 16.97 34.91
N GLN A 45 -2.20 17.70 35.11
CA GLN A 45 -1.08 17.74 34.16
C GLN A 45 -0.41 16.38 34.00
N PHE A 46 -0.23 15.63 35.09
CA PHE A 46 0.32 14.28 35.06
C PHE A 46 -0.62 13.30 34.35
N MET A 47 -1.92 13.33 34.64
CA MET A 47 -2.92 12.52 33.95
C MET A 47 -2.98 12.84 32.46
N THR A 48 -2.89 14.12 32.09
CA THR A 48 -2.86 14.54 30.69
C THR A 48 -1.60 14.04 30.00
N ARG A 49 -0.44 14.16 30.65
CA ARG A 49 0.85 13.62 30.15
C ARG A 49 0.86 12.09 30.06
N ALA A 50 0.24 11.40 31.00
CA ALA A 50 0.10 9.95 31.00
C ALA A 50 -0.87 9.47 29.92
N LEU A 51 -1.99 10.16 29.72
CA LEU A 51 -2.95 9.88 28.64
C LEU A 51 -2.38 10.17 27.25
N THR A 52 -1.58 11.24 27.11
CA THR A 52 -0.81 11.45 25.88
C THR A 52 0.27 10.36 25.75
N GLY A 53 1.02 10.06 26.80
CA GLY A 53 2.05 9.01 26.77
C GLY A 53 1.51 7.60 26.49
N SER A 54 0.24 7.33 26.80
CA SER A 54 -0.43 6.05 26.54
C SER A 54 -1.17 5.99 25.20
N GLN A 55 -1.38 7.14 24.52
CA GLN A 55 -1.96 7.15 23.17
C GLN A 55 -0.91 6.71 22.17
N LEU A 56 -1.26 5.74 21.32
CA LEU A 56 -0.42 5.36 20.19
C LEU A 56 -0.09 6.62 19.39
N LEU A 57 1.16 6.75 18.94
CA LEU A 57 1.64 7.93 18.20
C LEU A 57 0.69 8.26 17.03
N SER A 58 0.11 7.23 16.41
CA SER A 58 -0.91 7.30 15.35
C SER A 58 -2.18 8.05 15.73
N GLU A 59 -2.70 7.84 16.94
CA GLU A 59 -3.91 8.50 17.45
C GLU A 59 -3.64 9.98 17.74
N GLN A 60 -2.45 10.30 18.25
CA GLN A 60 -2.02 11.68 18.46
C GLN A 60 -1.91 12.43 17.12
N PHE A 61 -1.32 11.81 16.10
CA PHE A 61 -1.22 12.37 14.76
C PHE A 61 -2.60 12.54 14.08
N ALA A 62 -3.49 11.56 14.22
CA ALA A 62 -4.85 11.65 13.70
C ALA A 62 -5.65 12.79 14.38
N LYS A 63 -5.46 12.97 15.69
CA LYS A 63 -6.08 14.05 16.46
C LYS A 63 -5.52 15.42 16.08
N ALA A 64 -4.21 15.53 15.86
CA ALA A 64 -3.56 16.76 15.39
C ALA A 64 -4.05 17.17 14.00
N LEU A 65 -4.16 16.22 13.06
CA LEU A 65 -4.72 16.49 11.72
C LEU A 65 -6.19 16.90 11.77
N ALA A 66 -6.98 16.33 12.70
CA ALA A 66 -8.37 16.73 12.90
C ALA A 66 -8.54 18.10 13.57
N ALA A 67 -7.56 18.54 14.37
CA ALA A 67 -7.52 19.89 14.93
C ALA A 67 -7.15 20.91 13.83
N LEU A 68 -6.11 20.59 13.04
CA LEU A 68 -5.64 21.41 11.93
C LEU A 68 -6.71 21.58 10.83
N ALA A 69 -7.50 20.53 10.54
CA ALA A 69 -8.63 20.64 9.62
C ALA A 69 -9.74 21.57 10.15
N ARG A 70 -9.99 21.60 11.47
CA ARG A 70 -10.97 22.50 12.10
C ARG A 70 -10.47 23.93 12.11
N GLU A 71 -9.21 24.17 12.47
CA GLU A 71 -8.61 25.50 12.48
C GLU A 71 -8.56 26.11 11.06
N ALA A 72 -8.19 25.32 10.06
CA ALA A 72 -8.24 25.76 8.66
C ALA A 72 -9.66 26.01 8.16
N GLY A 73 -10.64 25.23 8.61
CA GLY A 73 -12.06 25.46 8.33
C GLY A 73 -12.58 26.76 8.94
N VAL A 74 -12.13 27.12 10.15
CA VAL A 74 -12.46 28.39 10.81
C VAL A 74 -11.76 29.57 10.11
N ALA A 75 -10.54 29.35 9.62
CA ALA A 75 -9.78 30.35 8.87
C ALA A 75 -10.26 30.56 7.42
N GLY A 76 -11.17 29.71 6.92
CA GLY A 76 -11.71 29.78 5.56
C GLY A 76 -10.84 29.10 4.48
N ASP A 77 -9.75 28.44 4.88
CA ASP A 77 -8.84 27.71 3.98
C ASP A 77 -9.28 26.26 3.78
N TYR A 78 -10.34 26.10 2.99
CA TYR A 78 -10.97 24.79 2.72
C TYR A 78 -10.04 23.79 2.03
N GLU A 79 -9.07 24.25 1.23
CA GLU A 79 -8.10 23.35 0.58
C GLU A 79 -7.16 22.70 1.58
N LEU A 80 -6.74 23.44 2.60
CA LEU A 80 -5.88 22.95 3.67
C LEU A 80 -6.67 21.98 4.55
N ALA A 81 -7.92 22.31 4.88
CA ALA A 81 -8.82 21.42 5.60
C ALA A 81 -9.05 20.09 4.86
N LEU A 82 -9.26 20.13 3.55
CA LEU A 82 -9.45 18.95 2.71
C LEU A 82 -8.18 18.10 2.61
N LYS A 83 -6.99 18.71 2.46
CA LYS A 83 -5.71 18.00 2.47
C LYS A 83 -5.44 17.33 3.82
N ALA A 84 -5.78 18.00 4.93
CA ALA A 84 -5.64 17.45 6.27
C ALA A 84 -6.59 16.27 6.49
N GLN A 85 -7.82 16.36 5.97
CA GLN A 85 -8.79 15.27 6.00
C GLN A 85 -8.33 14.08 5.15
N GLN A 86 -7.89 14.31 3.91
CA GLN A 86 -7.35 13.26 3.03
C GLN A 86 -6.14 12.58 3.67
N ARG A 87 -5.22 13.33 4.30
CA ARG A 87 -4.07 12.75 5.02
C ARG A 87 -4.51 11.87 6.19
N ARG A 88 -5.57 12.27 6.91
CA ARG A 88 -6.14 11.45 7.99
C ARG A 88 -6.76 10.17 7.42
N GLU A 89 -7.48 10.25 6.32
CA GLU A 89 -8.06 9.08 5.64
C GLU A 89 -6.98 8.14 5.10
N THR A 90 -5.90 8.67 4.50
CA THR A 90 -4.77 7.86 4.06
C THR A 90 -4.03 7.23 5.22
N LEU A 91 -3.88 7.92 6.36
CA LEU A 91 -3.31 7.31 7.56
C LEU A 91 -4.24 6.21 8.11
N ALA A 92 -5.55 6.44 8.16
CA ALA A 92 -6.50 5.42 8.56
C ALA A 92 -6.48 4.20 7.62
N ALA A 93 -6.37 4.43 6.31
CA ALA A 93 -6.23 3.37 5.31
C ALA A 93 -4.89 2.63 5.43
N LEU A 94 -3.78 3.34 5.65
CA LEU A 94 -2.46 2.75 5.90
C LEU A 94 -2.42 1.98 7.21
N TYR A 95 -3.12 2.43 8.26
CA TYR A 95 -3.25 1.66 9.49
C TYR A 95 -4.21 0.50 9.33
N SER A 96 -5.24 0.60 8.48
CA SER A 96 -6.14 -0.52 8.19
C SER A 96 -5.43 -1.58 7.34
N SER A 97 -4.64 -1.17 6.34
CA SER A 97 -3.83 -2.06 5.50
C SER A 97 -2.56 -2.52 6.21
N ALA A 98 -1.99 -1.73 7.12
CA ALA A 98 -0.98 -2.19 8.06
C ALA A 98 -1.59 -3.02 9.18
N LEU A 99 -2.91 -2.97 9.46
CA LEU A 99 -3.63 -3.97 10.25
C LEU A 99 -3.96 -5.20 9.41
N GLU A 100 -4.03 -5.13 8.09
CA GLU A 100 -4.03 -6.32 7.22
C GLU A 100 -2.62 -6.93 7.17
N GLY A 101 -1.58 -6.08 7.19
CA GLY A 101 -0.18 -6.46 7.38
C GLY A 101 0.23 -6.73 8.84
N SER A 102 -0.60 -6.39 9.83
CA SER A 102 -0.41 -6.65 11.27
C SER A 102 -1.48 -7.60 11.80
N ALA A 103 -2.43 -8.05 10.97
CA ALA A 103 -3.09 -9.33 11.12
C ALA A 103 -2.06 -10.45 11.04
N ILE A 104 -0.91 -10.18 10.37
CA ILE A 104 0.33 -10.98 10.44
C ILE A 104 0.83 -11.12 11.89
N SER A 105 0.52 -10.22 12.83
CA SER A 105 0.91 -10.40 14.24
C SER A 105 0.21 -11.58 14.93
N ASN A 106 -0.93 -12.03 14.40
CA ASN A 106 -1.67 -13.20 14.88
C ASN A 106 -1.80 -14.30 13.82
N VAL A 107 -1.02 -14.27 12.73
CA VAL A 107 -0.94 -15.39 11.79
C VAL A 107 -0.11 -16.48 12.44
N ILE A 108 -0.76 -17.61 12.72
CA ILE A 108 -0.09 -18.78 13.26
C ILE A 108 0.37 -19.62 12.08
N ILE A 109 1.69 -19.78 11.93
CA ILE A 109 2.29 -20.62 10.89
C ILE A 109 2.74 -21.92 11.53
N LEU A 110 2.11 -23.03 11.16
CA LEU A 110 2.52 -24.38 11.53
C LEU A 110 3.56 -24.86 10.53
N ARG A 111 4.84 -24.81 10.93
CA ARG A 111 5.97 -25.19 10.08
C ARG A 111 6.18 -26.71 10.08
N ALA A 112 6.70 -27.24 8.97
CA ALA A 112 7.06 -28.65 8.86
C ALA A 112 8.07 -29.09 9.95
N ALA A 113 9.05 -28.24 10.28
CA ALA A 113 10.08 -28.53 11.29
C ALA A 113 9.55 -28.67 12.74
N GLU A 114 8.40 -28.09 13.06
CA GLU A 114 7.80 -28.12 14.41
C GLU A 114 6.79 -29.27 14.56
N ALA A 115 6.54 -30.03 13.50
CA ALA A 115 5.58 -31.11 13.48
C ALA A 115 6.08 -32.34 14.23
N ARG A 116 5.22 -32.89 15.10
CA ARG A 116 5.36 -34.25 15.62
C ARG A 116 4.68 -35.20 14.65
N VAL A 117 5.49 -35.98 13.93
CA VAL A 117 5.05 -36.91 12.89
C VAL A 117 4.74 -38.30 13.46
N GLY A 118 3.79 -39.00 12.87
CA GLY A 118 3.41 -40.37 13.19
C GLY A 118 3.08 -41.20 11.94
N GLY A 119 3.37 -42.50 12.01
CA GLY A 119 3.24 -43.42 10.86
C GLY A 119 4.46 -43.36 9.94
N SER A 120 4.25 -43.32 8.63
CA SER A 120 5.32 -43.27 7.62
C SER A 120 5.74 -41.85 7.22
N VAL A 121 5.24 -40.82 7.90
CA VAL A 121 5.54 -39.42 7.62
C VAL A 121 6.92 -39.06 8.15
N SER A 122 7.74 -38.42 7.33
CA SER A 122 9.07 -37.93 7.70
C SER A 122 9.26 -36.48 7.28
N HIS A 123 10.13 -35.77 7.99
CA HIS A 123 10.52 -34.40 7.65
C HIS A 123 11.76 -34.42 6.75
N ASP A 124 11.62 -33.93 5.53
CA ASP A 124 12.74 -33.66 4.64
C ASP A 124 13.35 -32.29 4.99
N ARG A 125 14.50 -32.32 5.66
CA ARG A 125 15.22 -31.12 6.11
C ARG A 125 15.77 -30.28 4.96
N ALA A 126 16.03 -30.86 3.78
CA ALA A 126 16.61 -30.13 2.66
C ALA A 126 15.59 -29.19 2.01
N LYS A 127 14.32 -29.59 1.99
CA LYS A 127 13.22 -28.85 1.37
C LYS A 127 12.27 -28.21 2.38
N ASP A 128 12.44 -28.49 3.67
CA ASP A 128 11.56 -28.13 4.78
C ASP A 128 10.10 -28.53 4.54
N VAL A 129 9.89 -29.80 4.19
CA VAL A 129 8.59 -30.35 3.79
C VAL A 129 8.36 -31.68 4.49
N LEU A 130 7.12 -31.95 4.89
CA LEU A 130 6.68 -33.26 5.37
C LEU A 130 6.33 -34.16 4.19
N VAL A 131 7.04 -35.28 4.08
CA VAL A 131 6.93 -36.27 3.01
C VAL A 131 6.50 -37.63 3.58
N GLY A 132 6.24 -38.61 2.72
CA GLY A 132 5.94 -39.99 3.17
C GLY A 132 4.49 -40.23 3.60
N TRP A 133 3.56 -39.38 3.19
CA TRP A 133 2.12 -39.53 3.42
C TRP A 133 1.51 -40.65 2.57
N LYS A 134 1.80 -41.92 2.87
CA LYS A 134 1.43 -43.07 2.01
C LYS A 134 0.20 -43.87 2.46
N ALA A 135 -0.10 -43.88 3.76
CA ALA A 135 -1.16 -44.71 4.32
C ALA A 135 -2.21 -43.91 5.09
N VAL A 136 -3.43 -44.45 5.13
CA VAL A 136 -4.49 -43.96 6.00
C VAL A 136 -4.05 -44.09 7.46
N GLY A 137 -4.30 -43.06 8.27
CA GLY A 137 -3.87 -43.03 9.67
C GLY A 137 -2.53 -42.34 9.92
N ASN A 138 -1.76 -42.04 8.88
CA ASN A 138 -0.61 -41.15 8.99
C ASN A 138 -1.04 -39.78 9.52
N VAL A 139 -0.27 -39.24 10.46
CA VAL A 139 -0.62 -38.02 11.19
C VAL A 139 0.59 -37.13 11.43
N ALA A 140 0.38 -35.82 11.39
CA ALA A 140 1.32 -34.83 11.90
C ALA A 140 0.59 -33.89 12.87
N SER A 141 1.23 -33.52 13.97
CA SER A 141 0.63 -32.67 15.01
C SER A 141 1.54 -31.52 15.43
N TRP A 142 0.95 -30.37 15.75
CA TRP A 142 1.62 -29.13 16.13
C TRP A 142 1.02 -28.60 17.43
N GLY A 143 1.86 -28.32 18.42
CA GLY A 143 1.44 -27.66 19.65
C GLY A 143 1.66 -26.16 19.54
N VAL A 144 0.59 -25.37 19.60
CA VAL A 144 0.65 -23.91 19.53
C VAL A 144 0.24 -23.29 20.86
N SER A 145 0.99 -22.29 21.30
CA SER A 145 0.70 -21.53 22.52
C SER A 145 0.53 -20.04 22.20
N ARG A 146 -0.16 -19.31 23.08
CA ARG A 146 -0.48 -17.87 22.95
C ARG A 146 -1.37 -17.49 21.75
N ILE A 147 -2.34 -18.35 21.44
CA ILE A 147 -3.35 -18.10 20.42
C ILE A 147 -4.36 -17.06 20.93
N ALA A 148 -4.79 -16.12 20.08
CA ALA A 148 -5.93 -15.28 20.41
C ALA A 148 -7.23 -16.07 20.18
N ALA A 149 -8.22 -15.91 21.07
CA ALA A 149 -9.53 -16.52 20.81
C ALA A 149 -10.21 -15.79 19.64
N GLY A 150 -10.75 -16.54 18.67
CA GLY A 150 -11.38 -15.99 17.48
C GLY A 150 -11.57 -17.01 16.36
N SER A 151 -12.12 -16.53 15.24
CA SER A 151 -12.27 -17.30 14.01
C SER A 151 -10.98 -17.25 13.21
N TYR A 152 -10.53 -18.38 12.66
CA TYR A 152 -9.31 -18.49 11.86
C TYR A 152 -9.58 -19.23 10.56
N ASP A 153 -9.20 -18.63 9.44
CA ASP A 153 -9.15 -19.29 8.14
C ASP A 153 -7.91 -20.17 8.07
N VAL A 154 -8.06 -21.38 7.54
CA VAL A 154 -7.00 -22.37 7.45
C VAL A 154 -6.55 -22.50 6.01
N VAL A 155 -5.30 -22.14 5.73
CA VAL A 155 -4.68 -22.25 4.41
C VAL A 155 -3.55 -23.27 4.47
N ILE A 156 -3.60 -24.29 3.63
CA ILE A 156 -2.65 -25.39 3.60
C ILE A 156 -1.88 -25.34 2.28
N THR A 157 -0.55 -25.30 2.36
CA THR A 157 0.34 -25.30 1.20
C THR A 157 0.90 -26.71 1.00
N TYR A 158 0.57 -27.34 -0.12
CA TYR A 158 0.94 -28.73 -0.41
C TYR A 158 1.33 -28.92 -1.88
N GLY A 159 2.08 -29.99 -2.19
CA GLY A 159 2.41 -30.43 -3.55
C GLY A 159 2.07 -31.90 -3.76
N VAL A 160 1.60 -32.25 -4.97
CA VAL A 160 1.26 -33.60 -5.41
C VAL A 160 1.67 -33.77 -6.87
N ALA A 161 2.43 -34.82 -7.17
CA ALA A 161 2.71 -35.21 -8.56
C ALA A 161 1.58 -36.05 -9.15
N ASP A 162 1.42 -36.06 -10.47
CA ASP A 162 0.43 -36.91 -11.16
C ASP A 162 0.68 -38.42 -10.97
N VAL A 163 1.95 -38.80 -10.77
CA VAL A 163 2.38 -40.18 -10.55
C VAL A 163 3.35 -40.21 -9.38
N GLY A 164 3.17 -41.19 -8.50
CA GLY A 164 4.00 -41.35 -7.31
C GLY A 164 5.38 -41.91 -7.62
N ASP A 165 6.31 -41.71 -6.69
CA ASP A 165 7.66 -42.25 -6.84
C ASP A 165 7.60 -43.79 -6.81
N PRO A 166 8.19 -44.48 -7.82
CA PRO A 166 8.22 -45.93 -7.83
C PRO A 166 9.01 -46.45 -6.62
N PRO A 167 8.66 -47.63 -6.08
CA PRO A 167 9.40 -48.20 -4.97
C PRO A 167 10.86 -48.38 -5.36
N SER A 168 11.76 -48.00 -4.45
CA SER A 168 13.22 -48.08 -4.62
C SER A 168 13.74 -49.49 -4.91
N ARG A 169 12.93 -50.53 -4.67
CA ARG A 169 13.16 -51.91 -5.09
C ARG A 169 11.88 -52.51 -5.67
N PRO A 170 11.80 -52.75 -6.99
CA PRO A 170 10.68 -53.49 -7.55
C PRO A 170 10.76 -54.95 -7.11
N ASN A 171 9.69 -55.47 -6.50
CA ASN A 171 9.59 -56.90 -6.20
C ASN A 171 8.96 -57.60 -7.43
N PRO A 172 9.70 -58.44 -8.17
CA PRO A 172 9.18 -59.08 -9.38
C PRO A 172 8.10 -60.15 -9.10
N TYR A 173 7.87 -60.50 -7.84
CA TYR A 173 6.88 -61.50 -7.43
C TYR A 173 5.55 -60.91 -6.95
N LEU A 174 5.42 -59.57 -6.94
CA LEU A 174 4.18 -58.88 -6.57
C LEU A 174 3.57 -58.17 -7.78
N ALA A 175 2.25 -57.94 -7.72
CA ALA A 175 1.57 -57.11 -8.71
C ALA A 175 2.21 -55.72 -8.77
N ALA A 176 2.19 -55.09 -9.96
CA ALA A 176 2.72 -53.74 -10.14
C ALA A 176 2.01 -52.77 -9.16
N PRO A 177 2.75 -51.93 -8.42
CA PRO A 177 2.18 -51.02 -7.44
C PRO A 177 1.30 -49.98 -8.13
N ASP A 178 0.16 -49.66 -7.53
CA ASP A 178 -0.71 -48.57 -7.98
C ASP A 178 -0.08 -47.22 -7.58
N LEU A 179 0.59 -46.58 -8.54
CA LEU A 179 1.30 -45.31 -8.34
C LEU A 179 0.38 -44.08 -8.39
N THR A 180 -0.95 -44.26 -8.35
CA THR A 180 -1.87 -43.12 -8.26
C THR A 180 -1.66 -42.33 -6.97
N THR A 181 -1.71 -41.01 -7.09
CA THR A 181 -1.44 -40.05 -6.01
C THR A 181 -2.70 -39.29 -5.61
N GLY A 182 -2.62 -38.66 -4.44
CA GLY A 182 -3.70 -37.86 -3.88
C GLY A 182 -4.65 -38.66 -2.98
N GLY A 183 -5.59 -37.95 -2.38
CA GLY A 183 -6.43 -38.49 -1.32
C GLY A 183 -7.16 -37.43 -0.53
N ASP A 184 -7.77 -37.86 0.56
CA ASP A 184 -8.48 -37.00 1.51
C ASP A 184 -7.73 -36.96 2.83
N PHE A 185 -7.72 -35.77 3.43
CA PHE A 185 -7.14 -35.53 4.75
C PHE A 185 -8.12 -34.77 5.64
N GLU A 186 -7.83 -34.81 6.92
CA GLU A 186 -8.59 -34.16 7.96
C GLU A 186 -7.67 -33.34 8.84
N PHE A 187 -7.98 -32.06 8.98
CA PHE A 187 -7.33 -31.13 9.88
C PHE A 187 -8.25 -30.85 11.07
N TYR A 188 -7.77 -31.02 12.29
CA TYR A 188 -8.59 -30.85 13.50
C TYR A 188 -7.76 -30.39 14.70
N GLU A 189 -8.45 -29.85 15.70
CA GLU A 189 -7.89 -29.62 17.03
C GLU A 189 -7.86 -30.93 17.81
N ASP A 190 -6.66 -31.44 18.12
CA ASP A 190 -6.42 -32.65 18.91
C ASP A 190 -6.57 -32.35 20.41
N SER A 191 -7.82 -32.21 20.84
CA SER A 191 -8.19 -31.96 22.22
C SER A 191 -9.51 -32.66 22.56
N SER A 192 -9.60 -33.24 23.76
CA SER A 192 -10.83 -33.86 24.29
C SER A 192 -11.80 -32.86 24.92
N LEU A 193 -11.46 -31.58 24.90
CA LEU A 193 -12.21 -30.53 25.57
C LEU A 193 -13.34 -29.99 24.66
N SER A 194 -14.41 -29.46 25.27
CA SER A 194 -15.61 -28.98 24.55
C SER A 194 -15.28 -27.96 23.44
N GLY A 195 -15.88 -28.12 22.26
CA GLY A 195 -15.65 -27.25 21.10
C GLY A 195 -14.57 -27.74 20.13
N ALA A 196 -13.61 -28.56 20.57
CA ALA A 196 -12.54 -29.06 19.70
C ALA A 196 -13.06 -29.96 18.56
N ALA A 197 -14.07 -30.78 18.83
CA ALA A 197 -14.72 -31.62 17.82
C ALA A 197 -15.38 -30.79 16.68
N ALA A 198 -15.80 -29.54 16.97
CA ALA A 198 -16.37 -28.64 15.97
C ALA A 198 -15.31 -28.01 15.04
N ASN A 199 -14.02 -28.11 15.41
CA ASN A 199 -12.88 -27.59 14.64
C ASN A 199 -12.28 -28.60 13.66
N ARG A 200 -13.03 -29.65 13.31
CA ARG A 200 -12.65 -30.69 12.36
C ARG A 200 -13.01 -30.27 10.93
N ARG A 201 -12.04 -30.27 10.02
CA ARG A 201 -12.18 -29.88 8.61
C ARG A 201 -11.57 -30.94 7.72
N THR A 202 -12.30 -31.35 6.69
CA THR A 202 -11.82 -32.30 5.70
C THR A 202 -11.44 -31.57 4.42
N GLY A 203 -10.32 -31.95 3.82
CA GLY A 203 -9.85 -31.44 2.54
C GLY A 203 -9.50 -32.58 1.60
N THR A 204 -9.66 -32.33 0.30
CA THR A 204 -9.22 -33.24 -0.75
C THR A 204 -8.01 -32.64 -1.44
N VAL A 205 -7.03 -33.49 -1.72
CA VAL A 205 -5.79 -33.10 -2.38
C VAL A 205 -5.89 -33.39 -3.88
N SER A 206 -5.62 -32.38 -4.71
CA SER A 206 -5.53 -32.51 -6.17
C SER A 206 -4.07 -32.48 -6.64
N SER A 207 -3.80 -33.03 -7.83
CA SER A 207 -2.47 -32.90 -8.44
C SER A 207 -2.10 -31.43 -8.63
N THR A 208 -0.84 -31.10 -8.34
CA THR A 208 -0.27 -29.75 -8.51
C THR A 208 0.74 -29.67 -9.64
N GLY A 209 0.91 -30.74 -10.43
CA GLY A 209 1.89 -30.82 -11.52
C GLY A 209 3.25 -31.41 -11.11
N GLY A 210 3.52 -31.56 -9.81
CA GLY A 210 4.75 -32.19 -9.32
C GLY A 210 4.96 -32.13 -7.81
N TRP A 211 5.84 -32.99 -7.29
CA TRP A 211 6.20 -33.05 -5.86
C TRP A 211 6.91 -31.81 -5.32
N GLY A 212 7.42 -30.94 -6.22
CA GLY A 212 8.05 -29.66 -5.89
C GLY A 212 7.21 -28.43 -6.27
N GLU A 213 6.07 -28.63 -6.91
CA GLU A 213 5.14 -27.55 -7.28
C GLU A 213 4.07 -27.45 -6.19
N PHE A 214 4.05 -26.32 -5.48
CA PHE A 214 3.17 -26.13 -4.34
C PHE A 214 1.95 -25.31 -4.72
N SER A 215 0.78 -25.79 -4.34
CA SER A 215 -0.50 -25.09 -4.41
C SER A 215 -1.09 -24.92 -3.00
N THR A 216 -2.10 -24.06 -2.89
CA THR A 216 -2.78 -23.78 -1.62
C THR A 216 -4.23 -24.24 -1.68
N VAL A 217 -4.68 -24.93 -0.62
CA VAL A 217 -6.10 -25.18 -0.37
C VAL A 217 -6.55 -24.44 0.88
N THR A 218 -7.68 -23.76 0.76
CA THR A 218 -8.33 -23.06 1.87
C THR A 218 -9.45 -23.93 2.42
N LEU A 219 -9.43 -24.20 3.71
CA LEU A 219 -10.49 -24.91 4.42
C LEU A 219 -11.42 -23.90 5.12
N PRO A 220 -12.68 -24.30 5.44
CA PRO A 220 -13.61 -23.46 6.18
C PRO A 220 -13.04 -23.03 7.53
N ALA A 221 -13.34 -21.80 7.94
CA ALA A 221 -12.85 -21.21 9.19
C ALA A 221 -13.10 -22.09 10.42
N ILE A 222 -12.15 -22.13 11.34
CA ILE A 222 -12.24 -22.80 12.64
C ILE A 222 -12.39 -21.77 13.76
N GLN A 223 -13.05 -22.15 14.85
CA GLN A 223 -13.30 -21.26 15.99
C GLN A 223 -12.40 -21.67 17.16
N LEU A 224 -11.37 -20.87 17.42
CA LEU A 224 -10.46 -21.11 18.54
C LEU A 224 -10.95 -20.34 19.76
N THR A 225 -11.28 -21.05 20.82
CA THR A 225 -11.76 -20.47 22.08
C THR A 225 -10.66 -20.36 23.14
N ARG A 226 -9.45 -20.83 22.82
CA ARG A 226 -8.37 -21.05 23.79
C ARG A 226 -7.05 -20.42 23.34
N THR A 227 -6.21 -20.19 24.34
CA THR A 227 -4.86 -19.65 24.15
C THR A 227 -3.82 -20.70 23.84
N ASN A 228 -4.11 -21.98 24.07
CA ASN A 228 -3.23 -23.09 23.70
C ASN A 228 -4.08 -24.17 23.01
N ALA A 229 -3.59 -24.67 21.87
CA ALA A 229 -4.25 -25.73 21.12
C ALA A 229 -3.23 -26.62 20.43
N THR A 230 -3.55 -27.90 20.31
CA THR A 230 -2.79 -28.85 19.49
C THR A 230 -3.59 -29.07 18.21
N PHE A 231 -2.97 -28.86 17.06
CA PHE A 231 -3.57 -29.15 15.76
C PHE A 231 -2.99 -30.43 15.20
N ALA A 232 -3.82 -31.25 14.57
CA ALA A 232 -3.39 -32.46 13.89
C ALA A 232 -3.95 -32.51 12.47
N LEU A 233 -3.12 -33.01 11.55
CA LEU A 233 -3.51 -33.36 10.19
C LEU A 233 -3.38 -34.86 10.02
N LYS A 234 -4.45 -35.53 9.63
CA LYS A 234 -4.53 -36.99 9.46
C LYS A 234 -5.01 -37.36 8.06
N ILE A 235 -4.42 -38.38 7.46
CA ILE A 235 -4.92 -38.94 6.20
C ILE A 235 -6.11 -39.87 6.47
N THR A 236 -7.24 -39.60 5.81
CA THR A 236 -8.47 -40.39 5.92
C THR A 236 -8.66 -41.33 4.73
N LYS A 237 -8.19 -40.93 3.54
CA LYS A 237 -8.26 -41.76 2.33
C LYS A 237 -7.02 -41.54 1.46
N ALA A 238 -6.40 -42.61 1.00
CA ALA A 238 -5.36 -42.56 -0.04
C ALA A 238 -5.94 -43.18 -1.33
N LYS A 239 -5.66 -42.58 -2.49
CA LYS A 239 -6.12 -43.10 -3.79
C LYS A 239 -5.32 -44.31 -4.27
N GLY A 240 -4.02 -44.32 -3.98
CA GLY A 240 -3.09 -45.41 -4.31
C GLY A 240 -1.85 -45.39 -3.41
N GLU A 241 -0.83 -46.15 -3.79
CA GLU A 241 0.45 -46.29 -3.07
C GLU A 241 1.47 -45.20 -3.44
N GLY A 242 1.14 -44.37 -4.45
CA GLY A 242 1.98 -43.26 -4.92
C GLY A 242 2.16 -42.11 -3.91
N GLY A 243 1.35 -42.07 -2.86
CA GLY A 243 1.41 -41.05 -1.81
C GLY A 243 0.36 -39.95 -1.96
N VAL A 244 0.02 -39.30 -0.85
CA VAL A 244 -1.09 -38.35 -0.77
C VAL A 244 -0.64 -36.91 -1.02
N MET A 245 0.40 -36.42 -0.33
CA MET A 245 0.93 -35.06 -0.54
C MET A 245 2.33 -34.85 0.03
N HIS A 246 2.97 -33.77 -0.39
CA HIS A 246 4.10 -33.10 0.24
C HIS A 246 3.61 -31.83 0.93
N LEU A 247 3.64 -31.79 2.25
CA LEU A 247 3.10 -30.68 3.03
C LEU A 247 4.21 -29.71 3.42
N LYS A 248 4.10 -28.45 3.00
CA LYS A 248 5.11 -27.41 3.28
C LYS A 248 4.78 -26.67 4.58
N GLU A 249 3.58 -26.11 4.67
CA GLU A 249 3.14 -25.34 5.83
C GLU A 249 1.62 -25.27 5.93
N ILE A 250 1.11 -25.00 7.12
CA ILE A 250 -0.29 -24.67 7.38
C ILE A 250 -0.32 -23.30 8.02
N ARG A 251 -1.10 -22.38 7.47
CA ARG A 251 -1.26 -21.02 7.97
C ARG A 251 -2.68 -20.85 8.52
N LEU A 252 -2.79 -20.37 9.75
CA LEU A 252 -4.03 -19.93 10.35
C LEU A 252 -4.04 -18.41 10.34
N THR A 253 -4.87 -17.82 9.50
CA THR A 253 -5.07 -16.38 9.41
C THR A 253 -6.32 -16.01 10.20
N PRO A 254 -6.29 -15.02 11.12
CA PRO A 254 -7.49 -14.57 11.81
C PRO A 254 -8.53 -14.17 10.77
N ALA A 255 -9.66 -14.89 10.74
CA ALA A 255 -10.77 -14.53 9.88
C ALA A 255 -11.30 -13.19 10.41
N LYS A 256 -11.45 -12.21 9.51
CA LYS A 256 -12.14 -10.96 9.83
C LYS A 256 -13.44 -11.34 10.56
N PRO A 257 -13.77 -10.76 11.73
CA PRO A 257 -15.07 -11.01 12.32
C PRO A 257 -16.08 -10.60 11.25
N VAL A 258 -16.74 -11.61 10.67
CA VAL A 258 -18.00 -11.40 10.00
C VAL A 258 -18.87 -10.87 11.12
N THR A 259 -19.11 -9.56 11.11
CA THR A 259 -20.17 -8.95 11.89
C THR A 259 -21.35 -9.89 11.77
N ALA A 260 -21.69 -10.53 12.89
CA ALA A 260 -22.83 -11.40 13.01
C ALA A 260 -24.09 -10.53 12.92
N GLU A 261 -24.35 -10.04 11.72
CA GLU A 261 -25.53 -9.31 11.26
C GLU A 261 -25.47 -9.15 9.73
N ALA A 262 -24.99 -10.17 9.02
CA ALA A 262 -25.57 -10.45 7.71
C ALA A 262 -26.95 -11.06 7.98
N ALA A 263 -27.91 -10.19 8.30
CA ALA A 263 -29.32 -10.54 8.31
C ALA A 263 -29.60 -11.30 7.01
N ALA A 264 -30.28 -12.44 7.12
CA ALA A 264 -30.84 -13.11 5.97
C ALA A 264 -31.52 -12.05 5.08
N PRO A 265 -31.33 -12.09 3.75
CA PRO A 265 -31.92 -11.08 2.88
C PRO A 265 -33.42 -11.06 3.15
N ALA A 266 -33.94 -9.91 3.58
CA ALA A 266 -35.38 -9.74 3.71
C ALA A 266 -35.98 -9.99 2.32
N LEU A 267 -36.79 -11.04 2.24
CA LEU A 267 -37.55 -11.40 1.06
C LEU A 267 -38.83 -10.56 1.04
N ASP A 268 -39.25 -10.11 -0.13
CA ASP A 268 -40.60 -9.56 -0.30
C ASP A 268 -41.68 -10.67 -0.19
N GLU A 269 -42.95 -10.29 -0.23
CA GLU A 269 -44.09 -11.23 -0.16
C GLU A 269 -44.08 -12.30 -1.29
N ASN A 270 -43.19 -12.18 -2.28
CA ASN A 270 -43.01 -13.09 -3.41
C ASN A 270 -41.66 -13.85 -3.41
N GLY A 271 -40.86 -13.75 -2.34
CA GLY A 271 -39.65 -14.56 -2.18
C GLY A 271 -38.43 -14.09 -2.98
N GLN A 272 -38.33 -12.81 -3.37
CA GLN A 272 -37.12 -12.24 -3.98
C GLN A 272 -36.33 -11.35 -3.01
N PRO A 273 -34.98 -11.37 -3.05
CA PRO A 273 -34.15 -10.56 -2.17
C PRO A 273 -34.23 -9.06 -2.55
N LEU A 274 -34.62 -8.23 -1.59
CA LEU A 274 -34.62 -6.76 -1.76
C LEU A 274 -33.18 -6.26 -2.05
N PRO A 275 -32.98 -5.37 -3.03
CA PRO A 275 -31.66 -4.79 -3.29
C PRO A 275 -31.22 -3.96 -2.08
N GLN A 276 -30.07 -4.30 -1.49
CA GLN A 276 -29.43 -3.49 -0.46
C GLN A 276 -29.10 -2.13 -1.07
N VAL A 277 -29.83 -1.10 -0.67
CA VAL A 277 -29.55 0.28 -1.08
C VAL A 277 -28.28 0.72 -0.36
N ASP A 278 -27.13 0.50 -1.01
CA ASP A 278 -25.80 0.91 -0.57
C ASP A 278 -25.83 2.33 0.00
N GLU A 279 -25.26 2.55 1.18
CA GLU A 279 -25.11 3.89 1.78
C GLU A 279 -24.45 4.89 0.82
N LEU A 280 -23.62 4.39 -0.11
CA LEU A 280 -23.02 5.15 -1.19
C LEU A 280 -24.06 5.74 -2.16
N THR A 281 -25.15 5.03 -2.43
CA THR A 281 -26.23 5.52 -3.31
C THR A 281 -27.04 6.62 -2.62
N LYS A 282 -27.28 6.50 -1.32
CA LYS A 282 -27.88 7.57 -0.50
C LYS A 282 -26.99 8.81 -0.45
N LEU A 283 -25.69 8.64 -0.19
CA LEU A 283 -24.74 9.76 -0.20
C LEU A 283 -24.64 10.46 -1.57
N LYS A 284 -24.71 9.69 -2.66
CA LYS A 284 -24.75 10.25 -4.02
C LYS A 284 -26.04 11.03 -4.29
N GLN A 285 -27.18 10.53 -3.81
CA GLN A 285 -28.46 11.21 -3.91
C GLN A 285 -28.47 12.51 -3.09
N ASP A 286 -28.03 12.48 -1.84
CA ASP A 286 -27.90 13.66 -0.97
C ASP A 286 -26.98 14.73 -1.57
N HIS A 287 -25.86 14.31 -2.18
CA HIS A 287 -24.94 15.25 -2.83
C HIS A 287 -25.56 15.90 -4.07
N LEU A 288 -26.31 15.15 -4.87
CA LEU A 288 -27.01 15.68 -6.04
C LEU A 288 -28.14 16.64 -5.64
N GLU A 289 -28.85 16.37 -4.55
CA GLU A 289 -29.87 17.27 -4.01
C GLU A 289 -29.27 18.58 -3.51
N ARG A 290 -28.13 18.53 -2.79
CA ARG A 290 -27.40 19.74 -2.38
C ARG A 290 -26.89 20.56 -3.55
N LEU A 291 -26.39 19.91 -4.61
CA LEU A 291 -25.98 20.59 -5.84
C LEU A 291 -27.18 21.27 -6.51
N ARG A 292 -28.33 20.59 -6.59
CA ARG A 292 -29.56 21.16 -7.13
C ARG A 292 -30.01 22.40 -6.36
N GLN A 293 -30.02 22.33 -5.02
CA GLN A 293 -30.40 23.47 -4.17
C GLN A 293 -29.51 24.70 -4.39
N LYS A 294 -28.20 24.51 -4.65
CA LYS A 294 -27.26 25.62 -4.91
C LYS A 294 -27.33 26.15 -6.34
N LEU A 295 -27.58 25.29 -7.33
CA LEU A 295 -27.56 25.67 -8.75
C LEU A 295 -28.88 26.29 -9.22
N MET A 296 -30.02 25.88 -8.67
CA MET A 296 -31.35 26.41 -9.05
C MET A 296 -31.46 27.94 -9.01
N PRO A 297 -31.04 28.66 -7.95
CA PRO A 297 -31.15 30.13 -7.94
C PRO A 297 -30.26 30.77 -9.01
N ILE A 298 -29.07 30.20 -9.26
CA ILE A 298 -28.11 30.72 -10.26
C ILE A 298 -28.66 30.51 -11.68
N SER A 299 -29.24 29.34 -11.96
CA SER A 299 -29.83 29.07 -13.27
C SER A 299 -31.05 29.96 -13.55
N VAL A 300 -31.87 30.24 -12.54
CA VAL A 300 -33.04 31.13 -12.66
C VAL A 300 -32.62 32.57 -12.92
N ASP A 301 -31.58 33.06 -12.21
CA ASP A 301 -31.03 34.39 -12.45
C ASP A 301 -30.42 34.52 -13.85
N TYR A 302 -29.75 33.48 -14.33
CA TYR A 302 -29.12 33.47 -15.65
C TYR A 302 -30.15 33.38 -16.79
N THR A 303 -31.17 32.52 -16.69
CA THR A 303 -32.26 32.47 -17.68
C THR A 303 -33.07 33.77 -17.68
N GLY A 304 -33.27 34.38 -16.51
CA GLY A 304 -33.85 35.73 -16.39
C GLY A 304 -33.07 36.78 -17.19
N LYS A 305 -31.74 36.81 -17.06
CA LYS A 305 -30.87 37.71 -17.84
C LYS A 305 -30.93 37.41 -19.34
N LEU A 306 -30.85 36.15 -19.75
CA LEU A 306 -30.93 35.77 -21.17
C LEU A 306 -32.28 36.13 -21.81
N SER A 307 -33.38 35.93 -21.08
CA SER A 307 -34.72 36.32 -21.54
C SER A 307 -34.86 37.84 -21.67
N SER A 308 -34.28 38.61 -20.73
CA SER A 308 -34.25 40.08 -20.83
C SER A 308 -33.42 40.54 -22.04
N LEU A 309 -32.26 39.92 -22.29
CA LEU A 309 -31.43 40.20 -23.46
C LEU A 309 -32.16 39.86 -24.77
N ALA A 310 -32.87 38.73 -24.81
CA ALA A 310 -33.69 38.35 -25.97
C ALA A 310 -34.79 39.39 -26.25
N THR A 311 -35.43 39.95 -25.22
CA THR A 311 -36.42 41.03 -25.41
C THR A 311 -35.78 42.34 -25.90
N THR A 312 -34.56 42.68 -25.47
CA THR A 312 -33.85 43.87 -25.96
C THR A 312 -33.35 43.71 -27.40
N LEU A 313 -33.05 42.48 -27.81
CA LEU A 313 -32.50 42.14 -29.14
C LEU A 313 -33.56 41.62 -30.11
N ALA A 314 -34.85 41.87 -29.85
CA ALA A 314 -35.99 41.38 -30.63
C ALA A 314 -35.97 41.75 -32.14
N ARG A 315 -35.09 42.66 -32.56
CA ARG A 315 -34.89 43.03 -33.98
C ARG A 315 -33.98 42.06 -34.74
N ASN A 316 -33.19 41.23 -34.06
CA ASN A 316 -32.25 40.28 -34.65
C ASN A 316 -32.72 38.84 -34.42
N ALA A 317 -33.38 38.25 -35.41
CA ALA A 317 -34.01 36.92 -35.29
C ALA A 317 -33.01 35.80 -34.93
N GLU A 318 -31.82 35.79 -35.53
CA GLU A 318 -30.78 34.78 -35.27
C GLU A 318 -30.25 34.84 -33.83
N ALA A 319 -30.02 36.06 -33.31
CA ALA A 319 -29.55 36.25 -31.94
C ALA A 319 -30.61 35.85 -30.90
N VAL A 320 -31.89 36.02 -31.21
CA VAL A 320 -32.99 35.58 -30.34
C VAL A 320 -33.09 34.06 -30.33
N GLU A 321 -32.89 33.40 -31.46
CA GLU A 321 -32.89 31.93 -31.54
C GLU A 321 -31.73 31.31 -30.76
N ASP A 322 -30.53 31.87 -30.86
CA ASP A 322 -29.35 31.43 -30.10
C ASP A 322 -29.55 31.61 -28.59
N LEU A 323 -30.11 32.74 -28.16
CA LEU A 323 -30.42 32.99 -26.75
C LEU A 323 -31.52 32.04 -26.23
N GLN A 324 -32.53 31.72 -27.04
CA GLN A 324 -33.56 30.73 -26.69
C GLN A 324 -33.00 29.30 -26.61
N ASN A 325 -32.04 28.96 -27.47
CA ASN A 325 -31.35 27.68 -27.42
C ASN A 325 -30.48 27.55 -26.16
N GLU A 326 -29.85 28.64 -25.73
CA GLU A 326 -29.09 28.67 -24.48
C GLU A 326 -29.99 28.62 -23.24
N VAL A 327 -31.16 29.28 -23.24
CA VAL A 327 -32.17 29.14 -22.18
C VAL A 327 -32.62 27.68 -22.05
N LYS A 328 -32.99 27.02 -23.16
CA LYS A 328 -33.37 25.60 -23.18
C LYS A 328 -32.23 24.68 -22.72
N ARG A 329 -30.97 25.05 -22.97
CA ARG A 329 -29.79 24.31 -22.48
C ARG A 329 -29.67 24.42 -20.96
N VAL A 330 -29.83 25.61 -20.41
CA VAL A 330 -29.73 25.89 -18.96
C VAL A 330 -30.88 25.26 -18.19
N GLU A 331 -32.09 25.23 -18.74
CA GLU A 331 -33.23 24.52 -18.14
C GLU A 331 -32.99 23.00 -18.06
N ARG A 332 -32.46 22.38 -19.12
CA ARG A 332 -32.07 20.96 -19.13
C ARG A 332 -30.96 20.64 -18.11
N LEU A 333 -30.09 21.60 -17.82
CA LEU A 333 -29.03 21.49 -16.81
C LEU A 333 -29.60 21.54 -15.38
N GLY A 334 -30.66 22.33 -15.15
CA GLY A 334 -31.40 22.35 -13.89
C GLY A 334 -32.16 21.05 -13.61
N ASP A 335 -32.72 20.43 -14.66
CA ASP A 335 -33.45 19.16 -14.56
C ASP A 335 -32.54 17.93 -14.41
N ASN A 336 -31.33 17.97 -15.00
CA ASN A 336 -30.37 16.87 -14.97
C ASN A 336 -28.94 17.37 -14.67
N PRO A 337 -28.58 17.64 -13.39
CA PRO A 337 -27.24 18.07 -13.01
C PRO A 337 -26.15 17.02 -13.26
N ARG A 338 -26.54 15.74 -13.47
CA ARG A 338 -25.62 14.69 -13.95
C ARG A 338 -25.03 14.98 -15.32
N SER A 339 -25.73 15.76 -16.14
CA SER A 339 -25.21 16.17 -17.45
C SER A 339 -24.01 17.09 -17.33
N LEU A 340 -23.84 17.88 -16.26
CA LEU A 340 -22.61 18.67 -16.03
C LEU A 340 -21.37 17.80 -15.83
N LEU A 341 -21.55 16.64 -15.21
CA LEU A 341 -20.48 15.66 -15.06
C LEU A 341 -20.15 15.00 -16.40
N GLN A 342 -21.17 14.71 -17.22
CA GLN A 342 -21.01 14.07 -18.54
C GLN A 342 -20.60 15.02 -19.66
N LEU A 343 -20.94 16.31 -19.60
CA LEU A 343 -20.52 17.35 -20.56
C LEU A 343 -19.01 17.57 -20.51
N ARG A 344 -18.40 17.36 -19.34
CA ARG A 344 -16.94 17.30 -19.19
C ARG A 344 -16.33 16.10 -19.91
N ASP A 345 -17.06 15.00 -20.03
CA ASP A 345 -16.60 13.77 -20.69
C ASP A 345 -16.86 13.78 -22.21
N ARG A 346 -17.88 14.50 -22.69
CA ARG A 346 -18.29 14.48 -24.11
C ARG A 346 -17.44 15.38 -25.02
N ASN A 347 -16.79 16.41 -24.48
CA ASN A 347 -15.81 17.26 -25.19
C ASN A 347 -14.36 16.81 -24.99
N ARG A 348 -14.14 15.61 -24.46
CA ARG A 348 -12.81 15.03 -24.26
C ARG A 348 -12.42 14.24 -25.52
N PRO A 349 -11.39 14.65 -26.28
CA PRO A 349 -10.83 13.77 -27.29
C PRO A 349 -10.35 12.48 -26.62
N VAL A 350 -10.65 11.35 -27.27
CA VAL A 350 -10.41 10.00 -26.78
C VAL A 350 -8.90 9.79 -26.54
N ALA A 351 -8.60 9.16 -25.39
CA ALA A 351 -7.29 8.72 -24.90
C ALA A 351 -6.28 9.83 -24.50
N THR A 352 -6.30 10.21 -23.22
CA THR A 352 -5.12 10.46 -22.37
C THR A 352 -5.65 10.71 -20.95
N ALA A 353 -5.13 9.99 -19.97
CA ALA A 353 -5.43 10.24 -18.56
C ALA A 353 -4.76 11.57 -18.17
N ALA A 354 -5.50 12.67 -18.28
CA ALA A 354 -5.02 13.97 -17.82
C ALA A 354 -4.87 13.90 -16.30
N LEU A 355 -3.62 13.98 -15.82
CA LEU A 355 -3.34 14.29 -14.42
C LEU A 355 -3.78 15.73 -14.14
N ALA A 356 -4.13 16.02 -12.88
CA ALA A 356 -4.36 17.38 -12.43
C ALA A 356 -3.16 18.25 -12.86
N ASP A 357 -3.45 19.40 -13.49
CA ASP A 357 -2.53 20.41 -14.03
C ASP A 357 -2.30 20.53 -15.54
N GLY A 358 -2.99 19.75 -16.38
CA GLY A 358 -2.77 19.80 -17.84
C GLY A 358 -1.55 19.00 -18.26
N MET A 359 -1.14 18.06 -17.40
CA MET A 359 -0.13 17.05 -17.69
C MET A 359 -0.80 15.89 -18.42
N HIS A 360 -0.31 15.61 -19.63
CA HIS A 360 -0.69 14.48 -20.44
C HIS A 360 0.23 13.31 -20.14
N GLU A 361 -0.36 12.15 -19.91
CA GLU A 361 0.36 10.91 -19.63
C GLU A 361 0.32 10.00 -20.86
N MET A 362 1.49 9.57 -21.32
CA MET A 362 1.67 8.56 -22.35
C MET A 362 2.28 7.31 -21.71
N ARG A 363 1.67 6.16 -21.95
CA ARG A 363 2.10 4.85 -21.42
C ARG A 363 2.75 4.03 -22.54
N ASP A 364 3.54 3.05 -22.14
CA ASP A 364 4.17 2.07 -23.04
C ASP A 364 5.13 2.71 -24.07
N ALA A 365 5.78 3.81 -23.69
CA ALA A 365 6.83 4.39 -24.52
C ALA A 365 8.12 3.58 -24.43
N ILE A 366 8.82 3.41 -25.54
CA ILE A 366 10.07 2.63 -25.62
C ILE A 366 11.21 3.55 -26.06
N TYR A 367 12.36 3.43 -25.38
CA TYR A 367 13.58 4.14 -25.77
C TYR A 367 14.11 3.65 -27.14
N VAL A 368 14.40 4.58 -28.05
CA VAL A 368 14.97 4.28 -29.36
C VAL A 368 16.42 4.78 -29.39
N ALA A 369 17.36 3.86 -29.63
CA ALA A 369 18.76 4.22 -29.76
C ALA A 369 19.00 5.01 -31.06
N ALA A 370 19.44 6.27 -30.93
CA ALA A 370 19.84 7.13 -32.02
C ALA A 370 21.19 7.80 -31.70
N PRO A 371 22.03 8.11 -32.71
CA PRO A 371 23.33 8.73 -32.49
C PRO A 371 23.24 10.16 -31.93
N GLU A 372 22.08 10.79 -32.10
CA GLU A 372 21.76 12.14 -31.60
C GLU A 372 21.31 12.14 -30.13
N ASN A 373 21.18 10.96 -29.51
CA ASN A 373 20.78 10.87 -28.11
C ASN A 373 21.89 11.39 -27.19
N THR A 374 21.47 12.07 -26.14
CA THR A 374 22.27 12.64 -25.06
C THR A 374 21.67 12.19 -23.72
N GLY A 375 22.25 12.63 -22.60
CA GLY A 375 21.74 12.26 -21.27
C GLY A 375 20.30 12.72 -21.02
N ASP A 376 19.97 13.96 -21.38
CA ASP A 376 18.65 14.59 -21.13
C ASP A 376 17.75 14.67 -22.37
N ARG A 377 18.27 14.48 -23.59
CA ARG A 377 17.49 14.47 -24.84
C ARG A 377 17.68 13.17 -25.60
N PHE A 378 16.60 12.49 -25.93
CA PHE A 378 16.64 11.21 -26.64
C PHE A 378 15.35 10.91 -27.42
N MET A 379 15.40 9.92 -28.29
CA MET A 379 14.25 9.46 -29.08
C MET A 379 13.43 8.41 -28.33
N VAL A 380 12.10 8.53 -28.41
CA VAL A 380 11.15 7.53 -27.88
C VAL A 380 10.13 7.16 -28.95
N ALA A 381 9.70 5.90 -28.93
CA ALA A 381 8.59 5.38 -29.72
C ALA A 381 7.37 5.23 -28.82
N CYS A 382 6.25 5.86 -29.16
CA CYS A 382 4.98 5.70 -28.46
C CYS A 382 3.84 5.67 -29.48
N ASN A 383 2.91 4.72 -29.35
CA ASN A 383 1.75 4.58 -30.25
C ASN A 383 2.11 4.47 -31.75
N GLY A 384 3.27 3.92 -32.09
CA GLY A 384 3.74 3.77 -33.48
C GLY A 384 4.42 5.01 -34.07
N GLU A 385 4.52 6.11 -33.33
CA GLU A 385 5.24 7.32 -33.73
C GLU A 385 6.55 7.48 -32.94
N THR A 386 7.60 7.91 -33.63
CA THR A 386 8.90 8.23 -33.02
C THR A 386 9.08 9.75 -32.96
N PHE A 387 9.43 10.27 -31.79
CA PHE A 387 9.66 11.70 -31.61
C PHE A 387 10.76 11.98 -30.57
N PRO A 388 11.45 13.13 -30.68
CA PRO A 388 12.46 13.53 -29.71
C PRO A 388 11.81 14.06 -28.43
N VAL A 389 12.32 13.62 -27.29
CA VAL A 389 11.94 14.10 -25.96
C VAL A 389 13.13 14.71 -25.23
N ARG A 390 12.85 15.67 -24.34
CA ARG A 390 13.81 16.29 -23.43
C ARG A 390 13.28 16.27 -22.00
N LEU A 391 14.14 15.96 -21.04
CA LEU A 391 13.77 15.96 -19.62
C LEU A 391 13.44 17.38 -19.12
N MET A 392 12.39 17.48 -18.31
CA MET A 392 12.05 18.71 -17.62
C MET A 392 12.98 18.95 -16.43
N TRP A 393 13.35 20.22 -16.21
CA TRP A 393 14.07 20.73 -15.03
C TRP A 393 15.51 20.24 -14.85
N VAL A 394 15.98 19.34 -15.72
CA VAL A 394 17.31 18.75 -15.66
C VAL A 394 17.96 18.87 -17.02
N SER A 395 19.25 19.20 -17.06
CA SER A 395 20.03 19.19 -18.30
C SER A 395 21.38 18.50 -18.11
N CYS A 396 21.80 17.72 -19.10
CA CYS A 396 23.07 17.02 -19.09
C CYS A 396 24.09 17.77 -19.98
N PRO A 397 25.39 17.67 -19.68
CA PRO A 397 26.43 18.11 -20.61
C PRO A 397 26.32 17.42 -21.97
N LEU A 398 26.62 18.15 -23.05
CA LEU A 398 26.66 17.55 -24.38
C LEU A 398 27.93 16.68 -24.54
N PRO A 399 27.84 15.53 -25.23
CA PRO A 399 28.99 14.64 -25.48
C PRO A 399 29.94 15.14 -26.58
N GLY A 400 29.81 16.38 -27.05
CA GLY A 400 30.61 16.99 -28.12
C GLY A 400 30.98 18.44 -27.80
N PRO A 401 31.86 19.08 -28.59
CA PRO A 401 32.37 20.42 -28.31
C PRO A 401 31.23 21.42 -28.18
N VAL A 402 31.19 22.10 -27.03
CA VAL A 402 30.12 23.02 -26.64
C VAL A 402 30.09 24.18 -27.64
N THR A 403 28.98 24.32 -28.37
CA THR A 403 28.74 25.54 -29.14
C THR A 403 28.20 26.60 -28.17
N PRO A 404 28.89 27.73 -27.95
CA PRO A 404 28.42 28.75 -27.02
C PRO A 404 27.14 29.40 -27.57
N GLY A 405 25.99 29.12 -26.96
CA GLY A 405 24.72 29.73 -27.37
C GLY A 405 23.44 28.92 -27.14
N ALA A 406 23.52 27.63 -26.79
CA ALA A 406 22.33 26.87 -26.40
C ALA A 406 21.84 27.37 -25.03
N SER A 407 20.62 27.89 -24.99
CA SER A 407 20.00 28.56 -23.84
C SER A 407 19.86 27.65 -22.61
N GLY A 408 20.91 27.62 -21.79
CA GLY A 408 20.98 26.89 -20.53
C GLY A 408 22.13 27.40 -19.66
N GLN A 409 22.10 27.07 -18.37
CA GLN A 409 23.25 27.30 -17.50
C GLN A 409 24.47 26.57 -18.05
N ASP A 410 25.61 27.26 -18.05
CA ASP A 410 26.89 26.75 -18.54
C ASP A 410 27.36 25.57 -17.66
N PRO A 411 27.46 24.34 -18.20
CA PRO A 411 27.76 23.15 -17.42
C PRO A 411 29.14 23.18 -16.76
N ALA A 412 30.13 23.80 -17.42
CA ALA A 412 31.46 23.98 -16.88
C ALA A 412 31.43 24.82 -15.59
N LYS A 413 30.64 25.91 -15.60
CA LYS A 413 30.46 26.78 -14.43
C LYS A 413 29.63 26.15 -13.32
N TYR A 414 28.63 25.35 -13.68
CA TYR A 414 27.74 24.72 -12.69
C TYR A 414 28.47 23.66 -11.86
N PHE A 415 29.28 22.82 -12.51
CA PHE A 415 30.06 21.78 -11.84
C PHE A 415 31.45 22.25 -11.39
N GLY A 416 31.96 23.37 -11.91
CA GLY A 416 33.30 23.86 -11.63
C GLY A 416 34.40 23.03 -12.30
N LEU A 417 34.17 22.58 -13.54
CA LEU A 417 35.04 21.65 -14.28
C LEU A 417 35.53 22.25 -15.60
N ASN A 418 36.62 21.69 -16.12
CA ASN A 418 37.14 22.01 -17.44
C ASN A 418 36.26 21.41 -18.55
N ASP A 419 36.33 21.98 -19.75
CA ASP A 419 35.52 21.55 -20.90
C ASP A 419 35.75 20.07 -21.29
N GLU A 420 36.96 19.55 -21.10
CA GLU A 420 37.29 18.14 -21.35
C GLU A 420 36.57 17.20 -20.38
N ASP A 421 36.54 17.54 -19.10
CA ASP A 421 35.85 16.76 -18.06
C ASP A 421 34.33 16.79 -18.25
N ILE A 422 33.80 17.96 -18.62
CA ILE A 422 32.39 18.15 -18.94
C ILE A 422 31.97 17.27 -20.13
N THR A 423 32.82 17.19 -21.16
CA THR A 423 32.57 16.32 -22.32
C THR A 423 32.55 14.84 -21.90
N ALA A 424 33.49 14.41 -21.05
CA ALA A 424 33.51 13.06 -20.51
C ALA A 424 32.25 12.72 -19.71
N ILE A 425 31.75 13.66 -18.89
CA ILE A 425 30.49 13.51 -18.15
C ILE A 425 29.30 13.43 -19.12
N GLY A 426 29.30 14.21 -20.20
CA GLY A 426 28.26 14.13 -21.23
C GLY A 426 28.19 12.76 -21.91
N ILE A 427 29.35 12.15 -22.18
CA ILE A 427 29.43 10.77 -22.70
C ILE A 427 28.88 9.78 -21.67
N MET A 428 29.29 9.89 -20.40
CA MET A 428 28.78 9.03 -19.32
C MET A 428 27.27 9.16 -19.16
N ALA A 429 26.72 10.38 -19.21
CA ALA A 429 25.29 10.63 -19.11
C ALA A 429 24.52 9.99 -20.28
N ARG A 430 25.04 10.09 -21.51
CA ARG A 430 24.44 9.44 -22.68
C ARG A 430 24.42 7.92 -22.52
N ASP A 431 25.55 7.33 -22.16
CA ASP A 431 25.69 5.88 -22.06
C ASP A 431 24.84 5.34 -20.90
N PHE A 432 24.80 6.06 -19.77
CA PHE A 432 23.90 5.77 -18.65
C PHE A 432 22.43 5.81 -19.06
N THR A 433 21.98 6.84 -19.78
CA THR A 433 20.60 6.93 -20.28
C THR A 433 20.26 5.78 -21.21
N ALA A 434 21.18 5.45 -22.13
CA ALA A 434 20.98 4.36 -23.08
C ALA A 434 20.84 3.00 -22.37
N GLU A 435 21.70 2.70 -21.41
CA GLU A 435 21.67 1.43 -20.67
C GLU A 435 20.49 1.38 -19.68
N TYR A 436 20.21 2.49 -19.00
CA TYR A 436 19.17 2.56 -17.98
C TYR A 436 17.76 2.43 -18.56
N LEU A 437 17.50 3.00 -19.74
CA LEU A 437 16.18 3.00 -20.38
C LEU A 437 15.98 1.87 -21.39
N LYS A 438 17.03 1.11 -21.73
CA LYS A 438 16.95 -0.01 -22.67
C LYS A 438 15.92 -1.04 -22.22
N GLU A 439 15.03 -1.43 -23.14
CA GLU A 439 14.03 -2.50 -22.98
C GLU A 439 13.03 -2.30 -21.81
N LYS A 440 12.96 -1.10 -21.23
CA LYS A 440 11.99 -0.79 -20.16
C LYS A 440 10.79 -0.01 -20.70
N PRO A 441 9.56 -0.35 -20.27
CA PRO A 441 8.40 0.48 -20.57
C PRO A 441 8.51 1.81 -19.82
N LEU A 442 8.40 2.91 -20.56
CA LEU A 442 8.50 4.27 -20.03
C LEU A 442 7.11 4.89 -19.93
N ARG A 443 6.86 5.56 -18.80
CA ARG A 443 5.70 6.42 -18.60
C ARG A 443 6.14 7.87 -18.75
N LEU A 444 5.64 8.53 -19.79
CA LEU A 444 5.98 9.93 -20.09
C LEU A 444 4.87 10.85 -19.58
N VAL A 445 5.26 11.88 -18.84
CA VAL A 445 4.35 12.93 -18.37
C VAL A 445 4.78 14.25 -19.01
N THR A 446 3.93 14.85 -19.84
CA THR A 446 4.24 16.06 -20.61
C THR A 446 3.23 17.17 -20.39
N ARG A 447 3.65 18.44 -20.52
CA ARG A 447 2.75 19.60 -20.61
C ARG A 447 2.35 19.95 -22.05
N GLY A 448 2.77 19.17 -23.04
CA GLY A 448 2.60 19.49 -24.46
C GLY A 448 3.51 20.62 -24.96
N LEU A 449 4.45 21.09 -24.12
CA LEU A 449 5.42 22.12 -24.47
C LEU A 449 6.57 21.50 -25.26
N LYS A 450 6.94 22.14 -26.38
CA LYS A 450 8.11 21.80 -27.18
C LYS A 450 9.20 22.83 -26.94
N ASP A 451 10.44 22.35 -26.85
CA ASP A 451 11.66 23.15 -26.81
C ASP A 451 11.85 23.88 -28.17
N PRO A 452 12.64 24.97 -28.28
CA PRO A 452 13.01 25.58 -29.56
C PRO A 452 13.55 24.58 -30.59
N ASP A 453 14.18 23.51 -30.13
CA ASP A 453 14.71 22.44 -30.98
C ASP A 453 13.65 21.41 -31.44
N GLY A 454 12.38 21.64 -31.11
CA GLY A 454 11.25 20.78 -31.46
C GLY A 454 11.05 19.55 -30.58
N ALA A 455 11.91 19.33 -29.57
CA ALA A 455 11.80 18.22 -28.63
C ALA A 455 10.68 18.43 -27.60
N LEU A 456 9.92 17.38 -27.28
CA LEU A 456 8.83 17.45 -26.31
C LEU A 456 9.39 17.42 -24.88
N LEU A 457 8.99 18.37 -24.04
CA LEU A 457 9.39 18.42 -22.62
C LEU A 457 8.58 17.39 -21.81
N VAL A 458 9.29 16.45 -21.18
CA VAL A 458 8.69 15.31 -20.46
C VAL A 458 9.37 15.02 -19.12
N SER A 459 8.62 14.49 -18.17
CA SER A 459 9.14 13.75 -17.02
C SER A 459 8.98 12.27 -17.32
N VAL A 460 10.05 11.50 -17.13
CA VAL A 460 10.10 10.08 -17.48
C VAL A 460 10.08 9.27 -16.20
N GLN A 461 9.07 8.43 -16.06
CA GLN A 461 8.93 7.52 -14.94
C GLN A 461 9.13 6.09 -15.42
N THR A 462 9.97 5.36 -14.70
CA THR A 462 10.14 3.91 -14.88
C THR A 462 9.38 3.17 -13.78
N GLU A 463 8.70 2.07 -14.11
CA GLU A 463 7.83 1.36 -13.14
C GLU A 463 8.58 0.87 -11.89
N ALA A 464 9.87 0.56 -12.02
CA ALA A 464 10.67 -0.03 -10.95
C ALA A 464 11.37 0.99 -10.02
N LEU A 465 11.75 2.18 -10.51
CA LEU A 465 12.62 3.11 -9.77
C LEU A 465 12.08 4.55 -9.64
N GLY A 466 10.94 4.87 -10.28
CA GLY A 466 10.37 6.22 -10.22
C GLY A 466 10.97 7.18 -11.24
N ASP A 467 11.14 8.45 -10.86
CA ASP A 467 11.55 9.55 -11.74
C ASP A 467 13.01 9.42 -12.21
N PHE A 468 13.21 9.30 -13.53
CA PHE A 468 14.52 9.13 -14.15
C PHE A 468 15.40 10.37 -14.00
N ALA A 469 14.80 11.57 -13.99
CA ALA A 469 15.55 12.81 -13.77
C ALA A 469 16.27 12.78 -12.40
N GLY A 470 15.62 12.22 -11.37
CA GLY A 470 16.24 11.99 -10.07
C GLY A 470 17.43 11.05 -10.13
N ALA A 471 17.36 9.96 -10.91
CA ALA A 471 18.46 9.00 -11.04
C ALA A 471 19.72 9.63 -11.69
N LEU A 472 19.55 10.52 -12.66
CA LEU A 472 20.67 11.27 -13.26
C LEU A 472 21.32 12.23 -12.26
N VAL A 473 20.50 12.92 -11.46
CA VAL A 473 20.98 13.86 -10.42
C VAL A 473 21.68 13.10 -9.27
N ASP A 474 21.15 11.96 -8.85
CA ASP A 474 21.73 11.11 -7.80
C ASP A 474 23.12 10.56 -8.16
N ASN A 475 23.42 10.44 -9.45
CA ASN A 475 24.72 10.02 -9.98
C ASN A 475 25.61 11.21 -10.40
N GLY A 476 25.16 12.45 -10.21
CA GLY A 476 25.93 13.65 -10.55
C GLY A 476 26.17 13.81 -12.06
N LEU A 477 25.28 13.27 -12.90
CA LEU A 477 25.39 13.32 -14.36
C LEU A 477 24.59 14.48 -14.98
N ALA A 478 23.74 15.13 -14.19
CA ALA A 478 22.86 16.16 -14.68
C ALA A 478 22.70 17.32 -13.70
N MET A 479 22.41 18.49 -14.25
CA MET A 479 22.25 19.76 -13.54
C MET A 479 20.78 20.07 -13.37
N VAL A 480 20.40 20.55 -12.19
CA VAL A 480 19.05 21.02 -11.93
C VAL A 480 18.95 22.49 -12.34
N HIS A 481 18.10 22.79 -13.32
CA HIS A 481 17.85 24.16 -13.78
C HIS A 481 16.39 24.55 -13.56
N GLN A 482 16.19 25.84 -13.23
CA GLN A 482 14.85 26.41 -13.11
C GLN A 482 14.44 27.07 -14.44
N PRO A 483 13.23 26.84 -14.95
CA PRO A 483 12.80 27.42 -16.22
C PRO A 483 12.79 28.96 -16.17
N VAL A 484 13.28 29.58 -17.25
CA VAL A 484 13.63 31.02 -17.32
C VAL A 484 12.40 31.92 -17.57
N ALA A 485 11.26 31.38 -18.01
CA ALA A 485 10.05 32.15 -18.31
C ALA A 485 8.91 31.84 -17.33
N ARG A 486 8.49 32.84 -16.54
CA ARG A 486 7.39 32.74 -15.56
C ARG A 486 6.07 33.25 -16.14
N ALA A 487 5.01 32.46 -16.00
CA ALA A 487 3.67 32.98 -15.73
C ALA A 487 3.37 32.75 -14.23
N ARG A 488 2.65 33.68 -13.62
CA ARG A 488 2.36 33.89 -12.17
C ARG A 488 1.77 32.70 -11.38
N ALA A 489 1.71 31.51 -11.97
CA ALA A 489 1.12 30.29 -11.41
C ALA A 489 2.10 29.12 -11.54
N ALA A 490 3.32 29.26 -10.97
CA ALA A 490 4.14 28.08 -10.69
C ALA A 490 3.34 27.22 -9.71
N LYS A 491 2.82 26.11 -10.22
CA LYS A 491 1.89 25.25 -9.51
C LYS A 491 2.69 24.45 -8.48
N LEU A 492 2.16 24.30 -7.27
CA LEU A 492 2.75 23.58 -6.12
C LEU A 492 3.51 22.29 -6.48
N HIS A 493 3.08 21.57 -7.52
CA HIS A 493 3.73 20.35 -8.00
C HIS A 493 5.12 20.57 -8.63
N GLU A 494 5.34 21.68 -9.32
CA GLU A 494 6.64 22.01 -9.92
C GLU A 494 7.65 22.42 -8.85
N ASP A 495 7.23 23.26 -7.91
CA ASP A 495 8.07 23.63 -6.77
C ASP A 495 8.42 22.41 -5.91
N ALA A 496 7.47 21.48 -5.73
CA ALA A 496 7.73 20.21 -5.05
C ALA A 496 8.74 19.34 -5.81
N ALA A 497 8.59 19.18 -7.13
CA ALA A 497 9.53 18.39 -7.95
C ALA A 497 10.94 19.00 -7.94
N LEU A 498 11.05 20.32 -8.09
CA LEU A 498 12.33 21.04 -8.01
C LEU A 498 12.96 20.93 -6.62
N THR A 499 12.16 20.97 -5.55
CA THR A 499 12.64 20.78 -4.17
C THR A 499 13.24 19.39 -4.00
N VAL A 500 12.54 18.35 -4.46
CA VAL A 500 13.04 16.97 -4.41
C VAL A 500 14.33 16.79 -5.22
N LEU A 501 14.40 17.39 -6.43
CA LEU A 501 15.63 17.32 -7.24
C LEU A 501 16.81 18.03 -6.58
N ARG A 502 16.58 19.18 -5.93
CA ARG A 502 17.62 19.90 -5.17
C ARG A 502 18.08 19.14 -3.93
N GLU A 503 17.16 18.49 -3.22
CA GLU A 503 17.49 17.64 -2.07
C GLU A 503 18.36 16.44 -2.50
N ARG A 504 18.02 15.81 -3.64
CA ARG A 504 18.82 14.73 -4.24
C ARG A 504 20.20 15.21 -4.67
N GLU A 505 20.28 16.38 -5.29
CA GLU A 505 21.56 16.99 -5.68
C GLU A 505 22.43 17.27 -4.44
N ALA A 506 21.86 17.84 -3.38
CA ALA A 506 22.57 18.07 -2.12
C ALA A 506 23.02 16.75 -1.46
N ALA A 507 22.17 15.72 -1.50
CA ALA A 507 22.51 14.40 -1.01
C ALA A 507 23.68 13.78 -1.80
N ALA A 508 23.67 13.88 -3.14
CA ALA A 508 24.75 13.40 -4.00
C ALA A 508 26.08 14.11 -3.71
N LYS A 509 26.06 15.43 -3.50
CA LYS A 509 27.24 16.22 -3.08
C LYS A 509 27.79 15.81 -1.72
N SER A 510 26.90 15.46 -0.78
CA SER A 510 27.28 15.12 0.60
C SER A 510 27.81 13.70 0.81
N ARG A 511 27.85 12.86 -0.24
CA ARG A 511 28.36 11.49 -0.13
C ARG A 511 29.88 11.49 0.13
N HIS A 512 30.35 10.51 0.90
CA HIS A 512 31.78 10.34 1.21
C HIS A 512 32.64 10.24 -0.07
N ILE A 513 32.09 9.67 -1.15
CA ILE A 513 32.65 9.74 -2.49
C ILE A 513 31.53 10.32 -3.37
N PRO A 514 31.61 11.61 -3.75
CA PRO A 514 30.63 12.22 -4.62
C PRO A 514 30.62 11.50 -5.98
N PRO A 515 29.46 11.24 -6.58
CA PRO A 515 29.37 10.54 -7.87
C PRO A 515 29.49 11.52 -9.05
N GLY A 516 29.95 11.00 -10.19
CA GLY A 516 29.95 11.71 -11.48
C GLY A 516 30.72 13.03 -11.46
N ALA A 517 30.07 14.11 -11.89
CA ALA A 517 30.70 15.43 -11.98
C ALA A 517 31.19 15.96 -10.63
N TRP A 518 30.49 15.63 -9.53
CA TRP A 518 30.84 16.12 -8.20
C TRP A 518 32.15 15.51 -7.67
N SER A 519 32.57 14.35 -8.18
CA SER A 519 33.82 13.71 -7.78
C SER A 519 35.05 14.45 -8.34
N ARG A 520 34.91 15.01 -9.55
CA ARG A 520 36.00 15.70 -10.26
C ARG A 520 36.16 17.15 -9.82
N ALA A 521 35.08 17.74 -9.28
CA ALA A 521 35.07 19.12 -8.80
C ALA A 521 35.96 19.32 -7.57
N SER A 522 36.17 18.29 -6.74
CA SER A 522 37.07 18.35 -5.57
C SER A 522 38.55 18.27 -5.94
N ASP A 523 38.90 17.72 -7.11
CA ASP A 523 40.28 17.60 -7.58
C ASP A 523 40.77 18.87 -8.28
N ALA A 524 39.85 19.77 -8.66
CA ALA A 524 40.15 21.10 -9.20
C ALA A 524 40.66 22.05 -8.10
N THR A 525 41.87 21.78 -7.61
CA THR A 525 42.61 22.75 -6.79
C THR A 525 42.85 24.01 -7.63
N PRO A 526 42.54 25.23 -7.14
CA PRO A 526 42.84 26.44 -7.89
C PRO A 526 44.34 26.51 -8.15
N ALA A 527 44.70 26.67 -9.43
CA ALA A 527 46.08 26.93 -9.84
C ALA A 527 46.62 28.10 -9.01
N THR A 528 47.64 27.83 -8.20
CA THR A 528 48.42 28.84 -7.49
C THR A 528 48.93 29.86 -8.52
N PRO A 529 48.65 31.17 -8.38
CA PRO A 529 49.28 32.16 -9.23
C PRO A 529 50.76 32.21 -8.84
N GLY A 530 51.60 31.58 -9.66
CA GLY A 530 53.05 31.63 -9.56
C GLY A 530 53.56 33.01 -9.94
N THR A 531 54.28 33.61 -8.99
CA THR A 531 55.14 34.80 -9.07
C THR A 531 56.20 34.72 -10.16
#